data_AF-A0A314Y983-F1
#
_entry.id   AF-A0A314Y983-F1
#
_cell.length_a   1.000
_cell.length_b   1.000
_cell.length_c   1.000
_cell.angle_alpha   90.00
_cell.angle_beta   90.00
_cell.angle_gamma   90.00
#
_symmetry.space_group_name_H-M   'P 1'
#
loop_
_entity.id
_entity.type
_entity.pdbx_description
1 polymer ?
#
loop_
_entity_poly.entity_id
_entity_poly.type
_entity_poly.pdbx_seq_one_letter_code
_entity_poly.pdbx_strand_id
1 'polypeptide(L)'
;MMEKSCTLLVHFDKGTPALANEIKEALEGNDVELKIEALKKAIMLLLNGDTIPQLFITIIRYVLPSEDHTVQKLLLLYLEIIEKTDSKGKILPEMILICQNLRNNLQHPNEYIRGVTLRFLCRLNEAEIIEPLIPSILANLEHRHPFVRRNAVMAIMFVYRLPQGETLLDSAPEIIDRFLASEQDPSSKRNAFLMLFNCAQDRAVNYLFTHIGRIIEWGEQLQMVVLELIKKVCRVNKGEKSKYIKIIISLLDAPSSAVVYECAGTLVSLSSAPTAIKAAANTYSQLLLSQSDNNVKLILLDRISELKASHREIMVELVMDVLRALSSPNVILGGRLLILCLI
;
A
#
# COMPACT_ATOMS: atom_id res chain seq x y z
N MET A 1 -20.19 -0.12 3.61
CA MET A 1 -20.37 1.34 3.51
C MET A 1 -19.25 1.86 2.64
N MET A 2 -19.55 2.59 1.55
CA MET A 2 -18.52 3.30 0.78
C MET A 2 -17.81 4.28 1.72
N GLU A 3 -16.49 4.22 1.79
CA GLU A 3 -15.67 5.26 2.41
C GLU A 3 -16.03 6.58 1.72
N LYS A 4 -16.74 7.46 2.43
CA LYS A 4 -16.94 8.83 1.99
C LYS A 4 -15.59 9.52 2.09
N SER A 5 -14.99 9.81 0.95
CA SER A 5 -13.81 10.67 0.85
C SER A 5 -14.12 11.97 1.60
N CYS A 6 -13.47 12.21 2.73
CA CYS A 6 -13.52 13.49 3.40
C CYS A 6 -12.62 14.45 2.63
N THR A 7 -13.21 15.28 1.78
CA THR A 7 -12.49 16.37 1.12
C THR A 7 -12.24 17.46 2.16
N LEU A 8 -11.00 17.65 2.60
CA LEU A 8 -10.59 18.83 3.34
C LEU A 8 -10.45 19.97 2.34
N LEU A 9 -11.38 20.93 2.39
CA LEU A 9 -11.24 22.20 1.68
C LEU A 9 -10.25 23.08 2.44
N VAL A 10 -9.00 23.09 1.99
CA VAL A 10 -8.01 24.06 2.46
C VAL A 10 -8.29 25.36 1.71
N HIS A 11 -8.96 26.32 2.37
CA HIS A 11 -9.15 27.64 1.81
C HIS A 11 -7.79 28.32 1.62
N PHE A 12 -7.47 28.63 0.38
CA PHE A 12 -6.36 29.51 0.02
C PHE A 12 -6.95 30.65 -0.82
N ASP A 13 -6.46 31.87 -0.61
CA ASP A 13 -6.89 33.00 -1.43
C ASP A 13 -6.68 32.68 -2.91
N LYS A 14 -7.68 32.99 -3.74
CA LYS A 14 -7.60 32.76 -5.20
C LYS A 14 -6.32 33.36 -5.76
N GLY A 15 -5.68 32.65 -6.69
CA GLY A 15 -4.48 33.13 -7.35
C GLY A 15 -4.71 34.50 -8.00
N THR A 16 -4.10 35.54 -7.45
CA THR A 16 -4.04 36.84 -8.13
C THR A 16 -2.84 36.87 -9.09
N PRO A 17 -2.91 37.62 -10.21
CA PRO A 17 -1.75 37.81 -11.09
C PRO A 17 -0.51 38.35 -10.35
N ALA A 18 -0.71 39.14 -9.30
CA ALA A 18 0.36 39.62 -8.44
C ALA A 18 1.04 38.48 -7.67
N LEU A 19 0.27 37.55 -7.11
CA LEU A 19 0.79 36.38 -6.41
C LEU A 19 1.58 35.44 -7.35
N ALA A 20 1.11 35.27 -8.60
CA ALA A 20 1.84 34.49 -9.60
C ALA A 20 3.21 35.09 -9.92
N ASN A 21 3.29 36.43 -10.01
CA ASN A 21 4.55 37.14 -10.22
C ASN A 21 5.47 37.06 -8.99
N GLU A 22 4.94 37.21 -7.78
CA GLU A 22 5.70 37.05 -6.54
C GLU A 22 6.33 35.65 -6.44
N ILE A 23 5.54 34.60 -6.74
CA ILE A 23 6.04 33.22 -6.76
C ILE A 23 7.15 33.10 -7.81
N LYS A 24 6.95 33.64 -9.01
CA LYS A 24 7.95 33.60 -10.07
C LYS A 24 9.27 34.25 -9.62
N GLU A 25 9.22 35.47 -9.10
CA GLU A 25 10.42 36.20 -8.64
C GLU A 25 11.15 35.45 -7.52
N ALA A 26 10.40 34.89 -6.56
CA ALA A 26 10.99 34.09 -5.48
C ALA A 26 11.66 32.81 -5.99
N LEU A 27 11.10 32.16 -7.02
CA LEU A 27 11.70 30.98 -7.65
C LEU A 27 12.95 31.31 -8.47
N GLU A 28 13.02 32.50 -9.08
CA GLU A 28 14.19 32.99 -9.84
C GLU A 28 15.36 33.39 -8.94
N GLY A 29 15.09 33.73 -7.68
CA GLY A 29 16.09 34.05 -6.67
C GLY A 29 17.03 32.88 -6.34
N ASN A 30 18.04 33.14 -5.50
CA ASN A 30 18.98 32.10 -5.02
C ASN A 30 18.68 31.63 -3.59
N ASP A 31 17.73 32.27 -2.90
CA ASP A 31 17.37 31.94 -1.53
C ASP A 31 16.52 30.66 -1.48
N VAL A 32 17.03 29.64 -0.79
CA VAL A 32 16.40 28.32 -0.68
C VAL A 32 15.11 28.38 0.14
N GLU A 33 15.06 29.16 1.21
CA GLU A 33 13.86 29.26 2.05
C GLU A 33 12.71 29.94 1.29
N LEU A 34 13.03 31.01 0.55
CA LEU A 34 12.05 31.67 -0.31
C LEU A 34 11.56 30.75 -1.44
N LYS A 35 12.43 29.92 -2.02
CA LYS A 35 12.02 28.90 -3.01
C LYS A 35 11.08 27.87 -2.41
N ILE A 36 11.35 27.40 -1.19
CA ILE A 36 10.51 26.43 -0.49
C ILE A 36 9.10 27.01 -0.29
N GLU A 37 8.99 28.23 0.22
CA GLU A 37 7.71 28.89 0.43
C GLU A 37 6.98 29.17 -0.89
N ALA A 38 7.70 29.61 -1.93
CA ALA A 38 7.14 29.84 -3.25
C ALA A 38 6.61 28.53 -3.89
N LEU A 39 7.33 27.42 -3.75
CA LEU A 39 6.86 26.10 -4.23
C LEU A 39 5.62 25.62 -3.47
N LYS A 40 5.57 25.80 -2.15
CA LYS A 40 4.37 25.48 -1.36
C LYS A 40 3.17 26.29 -1.83
N LYS A 41 3.33 27.61 -2.04
CA LYS A 41 2.29 28.48 -2.59
C LYS A 41 1.84 28.01 -3.97
N ALA A 42 2.77 27.67 -4.87
CA ALA A 42 2.46 27.17 -6.21
C ALA A 42 1.67 25.84 -6.16
N ILE A 43 2.04 24.90 -5.30
CA ILE A 43 1.34 23.63 -5.11
C ILE A 43 -0.08 23.88 -4.56
N MET A 44 -0.24 24.78 -3.58
CA MET A 44 -1.57 25.11 -3.03
C MET A 44 -2.49 25.72 -4.08
N LEU A 45 -1.98 26.59 -4.95
CA LEU A 45 -2.77 27.15 -6.07
C LEU A 45 -3.22 26.05 -7.03
N LEU A 46 -2.32 25.14 -7.42
CA LEU A 46 -2.67 24.02 -8.29
C LEU A 46 -3.72 23.09 -7.65
N LEU A 47 -3.61 22.79 -6.35
CA LEU A 47 -4.58 21.95 -5.64
C LEU A 47 -5.98 22.59 -5.58
N ASN A 48 -6.06 23.92 -5.61
CA ASN A 48 -7.32 24.67 -5.67
C ASN A 48 -7.87 24.82 -7.10
N GLY A 49 -7.17 24.27 -8.11
CA GLY A 49 -7.57 24.31 -9.52
C GLY A 49 -7.09 25.54 -10.29
N ASP A 50 -6.32 26.44 -9.65
CA ASP A 50 -5.73 27.59 -10.32
C ASP A 50 -4.44 27.16 -11.04
N THR A 51 -4.45 27.18 -12.37
CA THR A 51 -3.26 26.85 -13.18
C THR A 51 -2.46 28.09 -13.53
N ILE A 52 -1.13 28.01 -13.37
CA ILE A 52 -0.21 29.09 -13.77
C ILE A 52 0.84 28.50 -14.72
N PRO A 53 0.53 28.37 -16.02
CA PRO A 53 1.43 27.73 -16.99
C PRO A 53 2.81 28.36 -17.06
N GLN A 54 2.91 29.68 -16.82
CA GLN A 54 4.19 30.40 -16.85
C GLN A 54 5.18 29.93 -15.78
N LEU A 55 4.70 29.37 -14.65
CA LEU A 55 5.57 28.86 -13.60
C LEU A 55 6.33 27.60 -14.02
N PHE A 56 5.80 26.84 -14.98
CA PHE A 56 6.41 25.57 -15.39
C PHE A 56 7.83 25.78 -15.94
N ILE A 57 8.01 26.78 -16.81
CA ILE A 57 9.32 27.14 -17.35
C ILE A 57 10.26 27.67 -16.27
N THR A 58 9.75 28.49 -15.34
CA THR A 58 10.53 28.99 -14.20
C THR A 58 11.01 27.84 -13.31
N ILE A 59 10.15 26.85 -13.05
CA ILE A 59 10.49 25.67 -12.25
C ILE A 59 11.56 24.83 -12.94
N ILE A 60 11.43 24.58 -14.24
CA ILE A 60 12.45 23.84 -15.01
C ILE A 60 13.81 24.54 -14.95
N ARG A 61 13.82 25.88 -15.04
CA ARG A 61 15.07 26.64 -15.10
C ARG A 61 15.75 26.83 -13.74
N TYR A 62 14.98 27.08 -12.68
CA TYR A 62 15.52 27.57 -11.40
C TYR A 62 15.26 26.66 -10.20
N VAL A 63 14.37 25.67 -10.34
CA VAL A 63 14.04 24.70 -9.28
C VAL A 63 14.59 23.32 -9.59
N LEU A 64 14.42 22.83 -10.82
CA LEU A 64 14.94 21.54 -11.28
C LEU A 64 16.43 21.32 -10.98
N PRO A 65 17.34 22.30 -11.17
CA PRO A 65 18.77 22.12 -10.87
C PRO A 65 19.13 22.27 -9.38
N SER A 66 18.17 22.55 -8.49
CA SER A 66 18.44 22.74 -7.06
C SER A 66 18.97 21.46 -6.41
N GLU A 67 20.03 21.56 -5.61
CA GLU A 67 20.56 20.43 -4.84
C GLU A 67 19.84 20.24 -3.49
N ASP A 68 19.03 21.21 -3.08
CA ASP A 68 18.31 21.14 -1.79
C ASP A 68 17.25 20.02 -1.82
N HIS A 69 17.32 19.14 -0.81
CA HIS A 69 16.44 17.97 -0.71
C HIS A 69 14.96 18.34 -0.50
N THR A 70 14.68 19.45 0.20
CA THR A 70 13.32 19.91 0.46
C THR A 70 12.71 20.46 -0.83
N VAL A 71 13.47 21.26 -1.56
CA VAL A 71 13.10 21.78 -2.89
C VAL A 71 12.86 20.63 -3.86
N GLN A 72 13.74 19.63 -3.94
CA GLN A 72 13.56 18.45 -4.80
C GLN A 72 12.29 17.66 -4.44
N LYS A 73 11.99 17.51 -3.14
CA LYS A 73 10.75 16.84 -2.72
C LYS A 73 9.50 17.62 -3.11
N LEU A 74 9.50 18.94 -2.94
CA LEU A 74 8.40 19.81 -3.34
C LEU A 74 8.23 19.83 -4.88
N LEU A 75 9.34 19.79 -5.61
CA LEU A 75 9.34 19.67 -7.07
C LEU A 75 8.61 18.39 -7.51
N LEU A 76 8.89 17.24 -6.90
CA LEU A 76 8.19 15.99 -7.24
C LEU A 76 6.68 16.07 -6.95
N LEU A 77 6.27 16.74 -5.87
CA LEU A 77 4.84 16.97 -5.57
C LEU A 77 4.18 17.90 -6.60
N TYR A 78 4.89 18.96 -7.01
CA TYR A 78 4.45 19.84 -8.07
C TYR A 78 4.27 19.06 -9.39
N LEU A 79 5.26 18.25 -9.76
CA LEU A 79 5.22 17.41 -10.97
C LEU A 79 4.11 16.36 -10.92
N GLU A 80 3.68 15.91 -9.74
CA GLU A 80 2.55 14.98 -9.61
C GLU A 80 1.24 15.63 -10.06
N ILE A 81 1.06 16.93 -9.82
CA ILE A 81 -0.22 17.63 -10.01
C ILE A 81 -0.38 18.21 -11.43
N ILE A 82 0.71 18.70 -12.05
CA ILE A 82 0.62 19.37 -13.36
C ILE A 82 0.14 18.44 -14.49
N GLU A 83 -0.40 19.00 -15.56
CA GLU A 83 -0.63 18.28 -16.81
C GLU A 83 0.70 18.06 -17.53
N LYS A 84 0.97 16.81 -17.94
CA LYS A 84 2.22 16.42 -18.62
C LYS A 84 2.07 16.39 -20.15
N THR A 85 0.85 16.58 -20.64
CA THR A 85 0.49 16.53 -22.06
C THR A 85 -0.09 17.85 -22.52
N ASP A 86 0.08 18.15 -23.80
CA ASP A 86 -0.60 19.25 -24.46
C ASP A 86 -2.09 18.95 -24.70
N SER A 87 -2.80 19.92 -25.30
CA SER A 87 -4.23 19.80 -25.64
C SER A 87 -4.54 18.71 -26.67
N LYS A 88 -3.52 18.13 -27.32
CA LYS A 88 -3.64 17.02 -28.27
C LYS A 88 -3.28 15.67 -27.65
N GLY A 89 -2.92 15.64 -26.34
CA GLY A 89 -2.50 14.45 -25.63
C GLY A 89 -1.05 14.05 -25.88
N LYS A 90 -0.24 14.91 -26.53
CA LYS A 90 1.20 14.67 -26.73
C LYS A 90 1.98 15.18 -25.53
N ILE A 91 3.03 14.47 -25.14
CA ILE A 91 3.89 14.89 -24.03
C ILE A 91 4.58 16.23 -24.31
N LEU A 92 4.62 17.09 -23.28
CA LEU A 92 5.29 18.38 -23.35
C LEU A 92 6.81 18.20 -23.59
N PRO A 93 7.43 18.93 -24.53
CA PRO A 93 8.88 18.80 -24.83
C PRO A 93 9.78 18.98 -23.59
N GLU A 94 9.34 19.83 -22.66
CA GLU A 94 10.00 20.08 -21.38
C GLU A 94 10.15 18.84 -20.51
N MET A 95 9.27 17.83 -20.69
CA MET A 95 9.35 16.57 -19.94
C MET A 95 10.65 15.82 -20.21
N ILE A 96 11.35 16.10 -21.31
CA ILE A 96 12.68 15.54 -21.59
C ILE A 96 13.67 15.94 -20.49
N LEU A 97 13.66 17.20 -20.05
CA LEU A 97 14.54 17.70 -18.99
C LEU A 97 14.17 17.07 -17.64
N ILE A 98 12.87 16.92 -17.38
CA ILE A 98 12.36 16.25 -16.18
C ILE A 98 12.78 14.78 -16.18
N CYS A 99 12.67 14.06 -17.30
CA CYS A 99 13.14 12.68 -17.43
C CYS A 99 14.63 12.55 -17.10
N GLN A 100 15.46 13.47 -17.61
CA GLN A 100 16.88 13.48 -17.30
C GLN A 100 17.15 13.73 -15.80
N ASN A 101 16.43 14.66 -15.18
CA ASN A 101 16.53 14.89 -13.73
C ASN A 101 16.09 13.66 -12.92
N LEU A 102 14.96 13.05 -13.26
CA LEU A 102 14.47 11.83 -12.61
C LEU A 102 15.48 10.69 -12.74
N ARG A 103 16.09 10.51 -13.92
CA ARG A 103 17.15 9.52 -14.14
C ARG A 103 18.34 9.77 -13.23
N ASN A 104 18.78 11.03 -13.10
CA ASN A 104 19.87 11.41 -12.20
C ASN A 104 19.49 11.12 -10.73
N ASN A 105 18.26 11.43 -10.33
CA ASN A 105 17.75 11.18 -8.98
C ASN A 105 17.70 9.67 -8.65
N LEU A 106 17.36 8.80 -9.62
CA LEU A 106 17.41 7.34 -9.47
C LEU A 106 18.84 6.80 -9.30
N GLN A 107 19.86 7.57 -9.67
CA GLN A 107 21.28 7.23 -9.55
C GLN A 107 21.98 8.04 -8.44
N HIS A 108 21.25 8.89 -7.73
CA HIS A 108 21.78 9.80 -6.73
C HIS A 108 22.44 9.06 -5.54
N PRO A 109 23.55 9.54 -4.95
CA PRO A 109 24.19 8.86 -3.82
C PRO A 109 23.28 8.69 -2.59
N ASN A 110 22.34 9.63 -2.38
CA ASN A 110 21.36 9.60 -1.29
C ASN A 110 20.19 8.62 -1.58
N GLU A 111 20.03 7.62 -0.72
CA GLU A 111 18.96 6.63 -0.78
C GLU A 111 17.55 7.21 -0.65
N TYR A 112 17.40 8.32 0.07
CA TYR A 112 16.12 9.00 0.24
C TYR A 112 15.64 9.60 -1.08
N ILE A 113 16.53 10.27 -1.82
CA ILE A 113 16.21 10.85 -3.13
C ILE A 113 15.80 9.74 -4.10
N ARG A 114 16.57 8.65 -4.17
CA ARG A 114 16.21 7.47 -4.98
C ARG A 114 14.82 6.95 -4.61
N GLY A 115 14.56 6.71 -3.33
CA GLY A 115 13.29 6.12 -2.89
C GLY A 115 12.09 7.05 -3.05
N VAL A 116 12.22 8.37 -2.82
CA VAL A 116 11.14 9.33 -3.09
C VAL A 116 10.86 9.40 -4.59
N THR A 117 11.90 9.41 -5.42
CA THR A 117 11.76 9.38 -6.88
C THR A 117 11.05 8.12 -7.33
N LEU A 118 11.45 6.94 -6.86
CA LEU A 118 10.77 5.67 -7.15
C LEU A 118 9.29 5.68 -6.75
N ARG A 119 8.93 6.28 -5.61
CA ARG A 119 7.52 6.46 -5.23
C ARG A 119 6.77 7.41 -6.14
N PHE A 120 7.42 8.49 -6.57
CA PHE A 120 6.85 9.44 -7.52
C PHE A 120 6.57 8.77 -8.87
N LEU A 121 7.44 7.88 -9.35
CA LEU A 121 7.19 7.13 -10.58
C LEU A 121 5.92 6.26 -10.51
N CYS A 122 5.53 5.80 -9.33
CA CYS A 122 4.25 5.10 -9.13
C CYS A 122 3.00 5.99 -9.27
N ARG A 123 3.17 7.28 -9.56
CA ARG A 123 2.09 8.28 -9.74
C ARG A 123 2.00 8.82 -11.16
N LEU A 124 2.93 8.43 -12.04
CA LEU A 124 2.96 8.85 -13.44
C LEU A 124 2.16 7.87 -14.30
N ASN A 125 1.40 8.35 -15.28
CA ASN A 125 0.62 7.46 -16.16
C ASN A 125 1.20 7.41 -17.59
N GLU A 126 2.11 8.32 -17.90
CA GLU A 126 2.68 8.53 -19.21
C GLU A 126 3.83 7.55 -19.49
N ALA A 127 3.55 6.49 -20.24
CA ALA A 127 4.53 5.43 -20.53
C ALA A 127 5.82 5.96 -21.18
N GLU A 128 5.72 6.93 -22.10
CA GLU A 128 6.88 7.54 -22.77
C GLU A 128 7.85 8.26 -21.80
N ILE A 129 7.37 8.74 -20.64
CA ILE A 129 8.25 9.32 -19.59
C ILE A 129 8.93 8.22 -18.78
N ILE A 130 8.24 7.09 -18.58
CA ILE A 130 8.69 6.01 -17.70
C ILE A 130 9.66 5.06 -18.41
N GLU A 131 9.40 4.74 -19.69
CA GLU A 131 10.22 3.89 -20.55
C GLU A 131 11.73 4.21 -20.46
N PRO A 132 12.20 5.46 -20.65
CA PRO A 132 13.62 5.79 -20.56
C PRO A 132 14.23 5.65 -19.15
N LEU A 133 13.41 5.45 -18.11
CA LEU A 133 13.83 5.32 -16.71
C LEU A 133 13.93 3.87 -16.27
N ILE A 134 13.34 2.91 -17.00
CA ILE A 134 13.29 1.49 -16.64
C ILE A 134 14.66 0.91 -16.27
N PRO A 135 15.75 1.13 -17.05
CA PRO A 135 17.05 0.59 -16.67
C PRO A 135 17.53 1.08 -15.30
N SER A 136 17.32 2.35 -14.98
CA SER A 136 17.65 2.93 -13.67
C SER A 136 16.73 2.40 -12.57
N ILE A 137 15.45 2.15 -12.85
CA ILE A 137 14.53 1.52 -11.88
C ILE A 137 15.00 0.11 -11.54
N LEU A 138 15.34 -0.70 -12.55
CA LEU A 138 15.81 -2.08 -12.37
C LEU A 138 17.13 -2.13 -11.59
N ALA A 139 18.08 -1.25 -11.89
CA ALA A 139 19.35 -1.16 -11.16
C ALA A 139 19.17 -0.91 -9.65
N ASN A 140 18.07 -0.27 -9.25
CA ASN A 140 17.76 0.00 -7.85
C ASN A 140 17.29 -1.26 -7.07
N LEU A 141 17.01 -2.39 -7.73
CA LEU A 141 16.78 -3.68 -7.06
C LEU A 141 18.03 -4.22 -6.36
N GLU A 142 19.22 -3.89 -6.86
CA GLU A 142 20.49 -4.36 -6.29
C GLU A 142 21.08 -3.36 -5.27
N HIS A 143 20.35 -2.29 -4.96
CA HIS A 143 20.85 -1.26 -4.06
C HIS A 143 21.04 -1.80 -2.63
N ARG A 144 22.15 -1.42 -1.97
CA ARG A 144 22.49 -1.87 -0.60
C ARG A 144 21.40 -1.64 0.45
N HIS A 145 20.63 -0.56 0.31
CA HIS A 145 19.65 -0.13 1.30
C HIS A 145 18.24 -0.69 1.00
N PRO A 146 17.59 -1.42 1.91
CA PRO A 146 16.27 -2.02 1.68
C PRO A 146 15.16 -1.01 1.33
N PHE A 147 15.21 0.19 1.92
CA PHE A 147 14.34 1.32 1.55
C PHE A 147 14.28 1.57 0.04
N VAL A 148 15.40 1.47 -0.67
CA VAL A 148 15.44 1.70 -2.12
C VAL A 148 14.84 0.50 -2.84
N ARG A 149 15.28 -0.72 -2.49
CA ARG A 149 14.80 -1.97 -3.10
C ARG A 149 13.29 -2.14 -3.00
N ARG A 150 12.71 -1.94 -1.81
CA ARG A 150 11.25 -2.03 -1.62
C ARG A 150 10.45 -1.04 -2.47
N ASN A 151 10.99 0.15 -2.73
CA ASN A 151 10.36 1.14 -3.60
C ASN A 151 10.60 0.82 -5.07
N ALA A 152 11.75 0.25 -5.43
CA ALA A 152 12.05 -0.21 -6.79
C ALA A 152 11.09 -1.32 -7.22
N VAL A 153 10.83 -2.28 -6.34
CA VAL A 153 9.82 -3.33 -6.58
C VAL A 153 8.43 -2.74 -6.82
N MET A 154 8.02 -1.74 -6.03
CA MET A 154 6.72 -1.08 -6.23
C MET A 154 6.66 -0.30 -7.55
N ALA A 155 7.75 0.38 -7.93
CA ALA A 155 7.84 1.06 -9.20
C ALA A 155 7.74 0.08 -10.38
N ILE A 156 8.42 -1.07 -10.31
CA ILE A 156 8.33 -2.14 -11.32
C ILE A 156 6.91 -2.69 -11.42
N MET A 157 6.27 -2.98 -10.27
CA MET A 157 4.88 -3.42 -10.24
C MET A 157 3.96 -2.40 -10.92
N PHE A 158 4.18 -1.12 -10.67
CA PHE A 158 3.39 -0.06 -11.25
C PHE A 158 3.63 0.07 -12.76
N VAL A 159 4.89 0.07 -13.20
CA VAL A 159 5.28 0.07 -14.64
C VAL A 159 4.57 -1.06 -15.37
N TYR A 160 4.60 -2.28 -14.82
CA TYR A 160 3.97 -3.45 -15.41
C TYR A 160 2.44 -3.33 -15.51
N ARG A 161 1.81 -2.56 -14.62
CA ARG A 161 0.35 -2.36 -14.58
C ARG A 161 -0.13 -1.18 -15.43
N LEU A 162 0.76 -0.40 -16.04
CA LEU A 162 0.38 0.65 -16.97
C LEU A 162 -0.29 0.07 -18.22
N PRO A 163 -1.05 0.86 -18.99
CA PRO A 163 -1.47 0.47 -20.32
C PRO A 163 -0.25 0.06 -21.15
N GLN A 164 -0.24 -1.17 -21.71
CA GLN A 164 0.91 -1.75 -22.43
C GLN A 164 2.17 -1.94 -21.57
N GLY A 165 2.05 -1.92 -20.23
CA GLY A 165 3.14 -2.14 -19.30
C GLY A 165 3.77 -3.54 -19.40
N GLU A 166 2.95 -4.55 -19.72
CA GLU A 166 3.42 -5.93 -19.93
C GLU A 166 4.36 -6.06 -21.13
N THR A 167 4.13 -5.30 -22.20
CA THR A 167 5.04 -5.24 -23.35
C THR A 167 6.27 -4.39 -23.08
N LEU A 168 6.13 -3.38 -22.22
CA LEU A 168 7.21 -2.46 -21.87
C LEU A 168 8.26 -3.11 -20.95
N LEU A 169 7.83 -4.01 -20.06
CA LEU A 169 8.71 -4.76 -19.15
C LEU A 169 8.22 -6.20 -18.97
N ASP A 170 8.29 -6.97 -20.06
CA ASP A 170 7.85 -8.38 -20.17
C ASP A 170 8.46 -9.30 -19.10
N SER A 171 9.74 -9.09 -18.81
CA SER A 171 10.55 -9.88 -17.88
C SER A 171 10.33 -9.49 -16.41
N ALA A 172 9.48 -8.50 -16.09
CA ALA A 172 9.25 -8.06 -14.71
C ALA A 172 8.92 -9.22 -13.75
N PRO A 173 7.99 -10.15 -14.08
CA PRO A 173 7.65 -11.23 -13.16
C PRO A 173 8.84 -12.15 -12.86
N GLU A 174 9.67 -12.46 -13.85
CA GLU A 174 10.85 -13.31 -13.66
C GLU A 174 11.94 -12.62 -12.84
N ILE A 175 12.17 -11.32 -13.09
CA ILE A 175 13.12 -10.52 -12.33
C ILE A 175 12.71 -10.46 -10.85
N ILE A 176 11.43 -10.19 -10.58
CA ILE A 176 10.92 -10.09 -9.20
C ILE A 176 10.90 -11.46 -8.50
N ASP A 177 10.66 -12.55 -9.22
CA ASP A 177 10.73 -13.92 -8.69
C ASP A 177 12.16 -14.25 -8.22
N ARG A 178 13.17 -13.96 -9.05
CA ARG A 178 14.59 -14.10 -8.67
C ARG A 178 14.97 -13.20 -7.50
N PHE A 179 14.51 -11.95 -7.51
CA PHE A 179 14.72 -11.01 -6.41
C PHE A 179 14.16 -11.56 -5.10
N LEU A 180 12.90 -12.02 -5.10
CA LEU A 180 12.20 -12.55 -3.92
C LEU A 180 12.91 -13.75 -3.30
N ALA A 181 13.52 -14.63 -4.12
CA ALA A 181 14.27 -15.78 -3.64
C ALA A 181 15.54 -15.40 -2.86
N SER A 182 16.19 -14.28 -3.21
CA SER A 182 17.43 -13.83 -2.58
C SER A 182 17.24 -12.80 -1.46
N GLU A 183 16.14 -12.04 -1.48
CA GLU A 183 15.89 -10.94 -0.56
C GLU A 183 15.63 -11.41 0.88
N GLN A 184 16.20 -10.67 1.84
CA GLN A 184 16.09 -10.96 3.28
C GLN A 184 15.24 -9.93 4.01
N ASP A 185 15.16 -8.69 3.52
CA ASP A 185 14.39 -7.64 4.16
C ASP A 185 12.87 -7.92 4.09
N PRO A 186 12.16 -8.01 5.24
CA PRO A 186 10.74 -8.36 5.27
C PRO A 186 9.86 -7.41 4.43
N SER A 187 10.16 -6.11 4.43
CA SER A 187 9.38 -5.10 3.69
C SER A 187 9.54 -5.26 2.18
N SER A 188 10.76 -5.56 1.72
CA SER A 188 11.09 -5.79 0.31
C SER A 188 10.50 -7.11 -0.18
N LYS A 189 10.60 -8.19 0.62
CA LYS A 189 9.94 -9.49 0.31
C LYS A 189 8.43 -9.34 0.18
N ARG A 190 7.79 -8.61 1.10
CA ARG A 190 6.35 -8.33 1.05
C ARG A 190 5.96 -7.64 -0.24
N ASN A 191 6.70 -6.62 -0.68
CA ASN A 191 6.39 -5.91 -1.92
C ASN A 191 6.64 -6.78 -3.16
N ALA A 192 7.68 -7.62 -3.15
CA ALA A 192 7.98 -8.52 -4.27
C ALA A 192 6.91 -9.60 -4.41
N PHE A 193 6.50 -10.21 -3.30
CA PHE A 193 5.37 -11.13 -3.28
C PHE A 193 4.06 -10.46 -3.71
N LEU A 194 3.81 -9.21 -3.29
CA LEU A 194 2.65 -8.43 -3.71
C LEU A 194 2.63 -8.15 -5.23
N MET A 195 3.79 -7.85 -5.82
CA MET A 195 3.93 -7.69 -7.27
C MET A 195 3.58 -8.99 -7.98
N LEU A 196 4.19 -10.11 -7.61
CA LEU A 196 3.89 -11.42 -8.20
C LEU A 196 2.42 -11.79 -8.01
N PHE A 197 1.84 -11.56 -6.85
CA PHE A 197 0.43 -11.82 -6.60
C PHE A 197 -0.49 -11.08 -7.59
N ASN A 198 -0.20 -9.81 -7.88
CA ASN A 198 -1.05 -9.00 -8.73
C ASN A 198 -0.78 -9.18 -10.23
N CYS A 199 0.47 -9.45 -10.61
CA CYS A 199 0.91 -9.44 -12.00
C CYS A 199 1.21 -10.85 -12.56
N ALA A 200 1.52 -11.83 -11.71
CA ALA A 200 1.87 -13.19 -12.09
C ALA A 200 1.47 -14.20 -11.00
N GLN A 201 0.16 -14.36 -10.80
CA GLN A 201 -0.41 -15.08 -9.66
C GLN A 201 0.16 -16.52 -9.50
N ASP A 202 0.42 -17.23 -10.59
CA ASP A 202 0.97 -18.58 -10.55
C ASP A 202 2.36 -18.63 -9.89
N ARG A 203 3.21 -17.62 -10.15
CA ARG A 203 4.54 -17.52 -9.50
C ARG A 203 4.41 -17.27 -8.00
N ALA A 204 3.49 -16.40 -7.60
CA ALA A 204 3.22 -16.16 -6.18
C ALA A 204 2.72 -17.42 -5.45
N VAL A 205 1.84 -18.19 -6.11
CA VAL A 205 1.34 -19.47 -5.59
C VAL A 205 2.48 -20.49 -5.48
N ASN A 206 3.33 -20.61 -6.49
CA ASN A 206 4.49 -21.51 -6.46
C ASN A 206 5.46 -21.14 -5.34
N TYR A 207 5.77 -19.85 -5.17
CA TYR A 207 6.63 -19.38 -4.08
C TYR A 207 6.04 -19.72 -2.70
N LEU A 208 4.73 -19.51 -2.51
CA LEU A 208 4.01 -19.85 -1.28
C LEU A 208 4.13 -21.34 -0.96
N PHE A 209 3.81 -22.23 -1.91
CA PHE A 209 3.85 -23.67 -1.65
C PHE A 209 5.26 -24.21 -1.45
N THR A 210 6.27 -23.62 -2.10
CA THR A 210 7.68 -24.01 -1.92
C THR A 210 8.17 -23.73 -0.50
N HIS A 211 7.64 -22.69 0.16
CA HIS A 211 8.13 -22.22 1.46
C HIS A 211 7.08 -22.32 2.59
N ILE A 212 5.99 -23.03 2.35
CA ILE A 212 4.83 -23.16 3.25
C ILE A 212 5.21 -23.58 4.68
N GLY A 213 6.25 -24.40 4.85
CA GLY A 213 6.68 -24.89 6.16
C GLY A 213 7.23 -23.81 7.10
N ARG A 214 7.62 -22.65 6.57
CA ARG A 214 8.15 -21.51 7.35
C ARG A 214 7.20 -20.32 7.38
N ILE A 215 5.93 -20.50 6.98
CA ILE A 215 4.99 -19.39 6.82
C ILE A 215 4.75 -18.62 8.12
N ILE A 216 4.79 -19.30 9.28
CA ILE A 216 4.61 -18.68 10.61
C ILE A 216 5.77 -17.75 10.95
N GLU A 217 6.98 -18.04 10.45
CA GLU A 217 8.19 -17.23 10.66
C GLU A 217 8.21 -15.97 9.78
N TRP A 218 7.30 -15.86 8.81
CA TRP A 218 7.25 -14.70 7.92
C TRP A 218 6.77 -13.45 8.67
N GLY A 219 7.25 -12.29 8.23
CA GLY A 219 6.78 -11.02 8.77
C GLY A 219 5.27 -10.84 8.58
N GLU A 220 4.62 -10.23 9.57
CA GLU A 220 3.17 -10.00 9.62
C GLU A 220 2.60 -9.48 8.29
N GLN A 221 3.24 -8.46 7.71
CA GLN A 221 2.73 -7.83 6.49
C GLN A 221 2.80 -8.76 5.27
N LEU A 222 3.72 -9.73 5.24
CA LEU A 222 3.79 -10.74 4.19
C LEU A 222 2.69 -11.80 4.40
N GLN A 223 2.47 -12.24 5.65
CA GLN A 223 1.38 -13.17 5.98
C GLN A 223 0.01 -12.58 5.60
N MET A 224 -0.22 -11.29 5.83
CA MET A 224 -1.45 -10.60 5.41
C MET A 224 -1.66 -10.64 3.89
N VAL A 225 -0.61 -10.39 3.09
CA VAL A 225 -0.70 -10.48 1.61
C VAL A 225 -0.95 -11.92 1.16
N VAL A 226 -0.39 -12.92 1.87
CA VAL A 226 -0.69 -14.34 1.60
C VAL A 226 -2.18 -14.64 1.83
N LEU A 227 -2.79 -14.14 2.90
CA LEU A 227 -4.22 -14.33 3.16
C LEU A 227 -5.09 -13.70 2.05
N GLU A 228 -4.69 -12.53 1.53
CA GLU A 228 -5.34 -11.91 0.37
C GLU A 228 -5.21 -12.77 -0.90
N LEU A 229 -4.01 -13.30 -1.18
CA LEU A 229 -3.79 -14.24 -2.28
C LEU A 229 -4.70 -15.46 -2.15
N ILE A 230 -4.75 -16.08 -0.97
CA ILE A 230 -5.58 -17.27 -0.70
C ILE A 230 -7.05 -16.96 -0.96
N LYS A 231 -7.56 -15.82 -0.46
CA LYS A 231 -8.94 -15.39 -0.71
C LYS A 231 -9.22 -15.24 -2.20
N LYS A 232 -8.32 -14.62 -2.96
CA LYS A 232 -8.48 -14.42 -4.41
C LYS A 232 -8.47 -15.75 -5.17
N VAL A 233 -7.50 -16.63 -4.89
CA VAL A 233 -7.36 -17.92 -5.59
C VAL A 233 -8.53 -18.85 -5.29
N CYS A 234 -8.97 -18.95 -4.02
CA CYS A 234 -10.09 -19.81 -3.64
C CYS A 234 -11.45 -19.38 -4.22
N ARG A 235 -11.61 -18.11 -4.61
CA ARG A 235 -12.80 -17.62 -5.31
C ARG A 235 -12.83 -18.08 -6.77
N VAL A 236 -11.68 -18.12 -7.42
CA VAL A 236 -11.52 -18.53 -8.83
C VAL A 236 -11.49 -20.06 -8.95
N ASN A 237 -10.64 -20.74 -8.18
CA ASN A 237 -10.39 -22.18 -8.26
C ASN A 237 -10.95 -22.93 -7.05
N LYS A 238 -12.24 -23.32 -7.13
CA LYS A 238 -12.95 -23.97 -6.01
C LYS A 238 -12.44 -25.38 -5.66
N GLY A 239 -11.84 -26.12 -6.61
CA GLY A 239 -11.38 -27.49 -6.42
C GLY A 239 -10.19 -27.63 -5.45
N GLU A 240 -9.40 -26.57 -5.31
CA GLU A 240 -8.14 -26.57 -4.57
C GLU A 240 -8.27 -25.92 -3.18
N LYS A 241 -9.48 -25.71 -2.66
CA LYS A 241 -9.69 -25.00 -1.39
C LYS A 241 -9.07 -25.70 -0.18
N SER A 242 -9.06 -27.02 -0.17
CA SER A 242 -8.62 -27.82 0.98
C SER A 242 -7.16 -27.58 1.36
N LYS A 243 -6.26 -27.45 0.38
CA LYS A 243 -4.83 -27.15 0.64
C LYS A 243 -4.64 -25.76 1.24
N TYR A 244 -5.43 -24.76 0.80
CA TYR A 244 -5.33 -23.40 1.34
C TYR A 244 -5.95 -23.26 2.73
N ILE A 245 -7.03 -23.99 3.02
CA ILE A 245 -7.62 -24.04 4.37
C ILE A 245 -6.58 -24.56 5.38
N LYS A 246 -5.76 -25.56 5.03
CA LYS A 246 -4.68 -26.05 5.89
C LYS A 246 -3.65 -24.95 6.21
N ILE A 247 -3.33 -24.09 5.24
CA ILE A 247 -2.44 -22.95 5.45
C ILE A 247 -3.05 -21.96 6.45
N ILE A 248 -4.32 -21.62 6.27
CA ILE A 248 -5.03 -20.68 7.16
C ILE A 248 -5.07 -21.22 8.59
N ILE A 249 -5.36 -22.52 8.76
CA ILE A 249 -5.36 -23.17 10.07
C ILE A 249 -3.96 -23.08 10.72
N SER A 250 -2.89 -23.33 9.96
CA SER A 250 -1.52 -23.18 10.47
C SER A 250 -1.19 -21.74 10.88
N LEU A 251 -1.78 -20.74 10.23
CA LEU A 251 -1.58 -19.32 10.56
C LEU A 251 -2.41 -18.85 11.76
N LEU A 252 -3.37 -19.64 12.26
CA LEU A 252 -4.06 -19.33 13.52
C LEU A 252 -3.11 -19.36 14.74
N ASP A 253 -1.97 -20.06 14.61
CA ASP A 253 -0.92 -20.11 15.63
C ASP A 253 0.14 -18.99 15.46
N ALA A 254 -0.09 -18.03 14.55
CA ALA A 254 0.83 -16.91 14.33
C ALA A 254 0.90 -15.99 15.57
N PRO A 255 2.06 -15.36 15.83
CA PRO A 255 2.22 -14.49 17.01
C PRO A 255 1.45 -13.17 16.90
N SER A 256 1.07 -12.74 15.70
CA SER A 256 0.37 -11.48 15.50
C SER A 256 -1.15 -11.64 15.60
N SER A 257 -1.75 -10.91 16.55
CA SER A 257 -3.22 -10.86 16.71
C SER A 257 -3.94 -10.41 15.44
N ALA A 258 -3.33 -9.55 14.63
CA ALA A 258 -3.92 -9.07 13.38
C ALA A 258 -4.02 -10.18 12.34
N VAL A 259 -2.96 -10.99 12.20
CA VAL A 259 -2.92 -12.13 11.28
C VAL A 259 -3.91 -13.20 11.74
N VAL A 260 -3.93 -13.51 13.03
CA VAL A 260 -4.82 -14.51 13.62
C VAL A 260 -6.29 -14.10 13.47
N TYR A 261 -6.62 -12.82 13.69
CA TYR A 261 -7.95 -12.26 13.42
C TYR A 261 -8.36 -12.40 11.94
N GLU A 262 -7.47 -12.03 11.02
CA GLU A 262 -7.72 -12.10 9.59
C GLU A 262 -7.85 -13.55 9.09
N CYS A 263 -7.10 -14.48 9.68
CA CYS A 263 -7.20 -15.91 9.44
C CYS A 263 -8.56 -16.45 9.82
N ALA A 264 -9.07 -16.12 11.02
CA ALA A 264 -10.39 -16.54 11.48
C ALA A 264 -11.49 -16.03 10.52
N GLY A 265 -11.43 -14.76 10.12
CA GLY A 265 -12.37 -14.18 9.16
C GLY A 265 -12.30 -14.84 7.78
N THR A 266 -11.08 -15.08 7.29
CA THR A 266 -10.85 -15.76 6.02
C THR A 266 -11.35 -17.20 6.06
N LEU A 267 -11.13 -17.92 7.17
CA LEU A 267 -11.54 -19.31 7.36
C LEU A 267 -13.08 -19.46 7.28
N VAL A 268 -13.81 -18.60 7.98
CA VAL A 268 -15.29 -18.55 7.96
C VAL A 268 -15.80 -18.21 6.56
N SER A 269 -15.12 -17.30 5.84
CA SER A 269 -15.53 -16.92 4.48
C SER A 269 -15.34 -18.04 3.44
N LEU A 270 -14.45 -18.99 3.70
CA LEU A 270 -14.07 -20.04 2.75
C LEU A 270 -14.69 -21.40 3.07
N SER A 271 -15.07 -21.65 4.31
CA SER A 271 -15.57 -22.95 4.79
C SER A 271 -16.70 -22.80 5.80
N SER A 272 -17.79 -23.54 5.58
CA SER A 272 -18.90 -23.72 6.53
C SER A 272 -18.76 -25.00 7.37
N ALA A 273 -17.61 -25.69 7.29
CA ALA A 273 -17.38 -26.92 8.06
C ALA A 273 -17.39 -26.62 9.57
N PRO A 274 -18.06 -27.44 10.41
CA PRO A 274 -18.16 -27.15 11.85
C PRO A 274 -16.80 -26.98 12.54
N THR A 275 -15.79 -27.76 12.12
CA THR A 275 -14.42 -27.66 12.64
C THR A 275 -13.77 -26.30 12.33
N ALA A 276 -14.01 -25.75 11.14
CA ALA A 276 -13.48 -24.45 10.73
C ALA A 276 -14.17 -23.29 11.48
N ILE A 277 -15.50 -23.36 11.62
CA ILE A 277 -16.27 -22.37 12.38
C ILE A 277 -15.87 -22.39 13.86
N LYS A 278 -15.72 -23.58 14.46
CA LYS A 278 -15.28 -23.73 15.86
C LYS A 278 -13.87 -23.18 16.08
N ALA A 279 -12.94 -23.43 15.16
CA ALA A 279 -11.59 -22.86 15.22
C ALA A 279 -11.62 -21.33 15.20
N ALA A 280 -12.34 -20.72 14.23
CA ALA A 280 -12.46 -19.27 14.14
C ALA A 280 -13.13 -18.65 15.37
N ALA A 281 -14.18 -19.27 15.90
CA ALA A 281 -14.86 -18.80 17.11
C ALA A 281 -13.97 -18.86 18.35
N ASN A 282 -13.20 -19.95 18.52
CA ASN A 282 -12.18 -20.04 19.58
C ASN A 282 -11.15 -18.93 19.48
N THR A 283 -10.65 -18.68 18.27
CA THR A 283 -9.69 -17.61 17.99
C THR A 283 -10.25 -16.24 18.37
N TYR A 284 -11.47 -15.89 17.96
CA TYR A 284 -12.09 -14.62 18.34
C TYR A 284 -12.29 -14.50 19.86
N SER A 285 -12.69 -15.57 20.54
CA SER A 285 -12.83 -15.58 22.00
C SER A 285 -11.49 -15.39 22.71
N GLN A 286 -10.41 -16.03 22.24
CA GLN A 286 -9.06 -15.82 22.78
C GLN A 286 -8.57 -14.39 22.55
N LEU A 287 -8.82 -13.81 21.37
CA LEU A 287 -8.53 -12.41 21.10
C LEU A 287 -9.34 -11.47 22.01
N LEU A 288 -10.61 -11.77 22.25
CA LEU A 288 -11.47 -10.97 23.12
C LEU A 288 -10.94 -10.89 24.56
N LEU A 289 -10.33 -11.98 25.04
CA LEU A 289 -9.70 -12.06 26.36
C LEU A 289 -8.33 -11.36 26.41
N SER A 290 -7.51 -11.51 25.37
CA SER A 290 -6.12 -11.03 25.34
C SER A 290 -5.99 -9.54 25.01
N GLN A 291 -6.89 -8.98 24.21
CA GLN A 291 -6.80 -7.58 23.79
C GLN A 291 -7.18 -6.63 24.94
N SER A 292 -6.51 -5.48 25.03
CA SER A 292 -6.80 -4.45 26.04
C SER A 292 -7.75 -3.36 25.53
N ASP A 293 -7.71 -3.04 24.24
CA ASP A 293 -8.53 -2.01 23.62
C ASP A 293 -10.01 -2.42 23.53
N ASN A 294 -10.88 -1.63 24.15
CA ASN A 294 -12.33 -1.86 24.13
C ASN A 294 -12.94 -1.79 22.72
N ASN A 295 -12.39 -0.97 21.82
CA ASN A 295 -12.87 -0.88 20.44
C ASN A 295 -12.60 -2.19 19.68
N VAL A 296 -11.41 -2.76 19.87
CA VAL A 296 -11.06 -4.08 19.30
C VAL A 296 -11.97 -5.16 19.87
N LYS A 297 -12.24 -5.14 21.19
CA LYS A 297 -13.21 -6.07 21.81
C LYS A 297 -14.62 -5.93 21.25
N LEU A 298 -15.08 -4.72 20.97
CA LEU A 298 -16.39 -4.49 20.35
C LEU A 298 -16.44 -5.07 18.92
N ILE A 299 -15.39 -4.87 18.12
CA ILE A 299 -15.28 -5.47 16.78
C ILE A 299 -15.32 -7.00 16.86
N LEU A 300 -14.60 -7.60 17.81
CA LEU A 300 -14.60 -9.04 18.03
C LEU A 300 -15.98 -9.56 18.46
N LEU A 301 -16.69 -8.84 19.32
CA LEU A 301 -18.07 -9.20 19.70
C LEU A 301 -19.02 -9.14 18.53
N ASP A 302 -18.88 -8.17 17.64
CA ASP A 302 -19.71 -8.09 16.43
C ASP A 302 -19.44 -9.31 15.52
N ARG A 303 -18.19 -9.75 15.37
CA ARG A 303 -17.84 -10.99 14.65
C ARG A 303 -18.40 -12.26 15.30
N ILE A 304 -18.34 -12.36 16.63
CA ILE A 304 -18.90 -13.49 17.36
C ILE A 304 -20.44 -13.50 17.24
N SER A 305 -21.07 -12.33 17.22
CA SER A 305 -22.52 -12.19 16.98
C SER A 305 -22.93 -12.64 15.57
N GLU A 306 -22.16 -12.24 14.54
CA GLU A 306 -22.36 -12.72 13.16
C GLU A 306 -22.25 -14.27 13.07
N LEU A 307 -21.29 -14.86 13.79
CA LEU A 307 -21.15 -16.32 13.88
C LEU A 307 -22.34 -16.97 14.62
N LYS A 308 -22.81 -16.38 15.72
CA LYS A 308 -24.00 -16.88 16.46
C LYS A 308 -25.23 -16.89 15.58
N ALA A 309 -25.44 -15.84 14.78
CA ALA A 309 -26.59 -15.74 13.88
C ALA A 309 -26.57 -16.84 12.80
N SER A 310 -25.38 -17.20 12.30
CA SER A 310 -25.23 -18.14 11.19
C SER A 310 -25.01 -19.60 11.63
N HIS A 311 -24.45 -19.82 12.82
CA HIS A 311 -23.97 -21.13 13.30
C HIS A 311 -24.29 -21.34 14.80
N ARG A 312 -25.57 -21.15 15.16
CA ARG A 312 -26.04 -21.18 16.57
C ARG A 312 -25.58 -22.40 17.36
N GLU A 313 -25.73 -23.60 16.80
CA GLU A 313 -25.41 -24.86 17.50
C GLU A 313 -23.95 -24.93 17.98
N ILE A 314 -23.02 -24.49 17.13
CA ILE A 314 -21.58 -24.49 17.44
C ILE A 314 -21.26 -23.42 18.49
N MET A 315 -21.91 -22.26 18.40
CA MET A 315 -21.67 -21.15 19.32
C MET A 315 -22.18 -21.39 20.73
N VAL A 316 -23.20 -22.25 20.91
CA VAL A 316 -23.70 -22.65 22.25
C VAL A 316 -22.59 -23.33 23.07
N GLU A 317 -21.72 -24.13 22.43
CA GLU A 317 -20.61 -24.78 23.12
C GLU A 317 -19.55 -23.79 23.64
N LEU A 318 -19.47 -22.60 23.04
CA LEU A 318 -18.42 -21.60 23.30
C LEU A 318 -18.88 -20.46 24.21
N VAL A 319 -20.13 -20.50 24.70
CA VAL A 319 -20.72 -19.46 25.55
C VAL A 319 -19.88 -19.21 26.80
N MET A 320 -19.36 -20.27 27.44
CA MET A 320 -18.54 -20.12 28.65
C MET A 320 -17.22 -19.40 28.39
N ASP A 321 -16.60 -19.61 27.22
CA ASP A 321 -15.35 -18.92 26.86
C ASP A 321 -15.58 -17.44 26.59
N VAL A 322 -16.73 -17.09 25.98
CA VAL A 322 -17.15 -15.70 25.76
C VAL A 322 -17.49 -15.02 27.09
N LEU A 323 -18.19 -15.70 28.01
CA LEU A 323 -18.55 -15.17 29.34
C LEU A 323 -17.34 -14.83 30.22
N ARG A 324 -16.18 -15.49 30.03
CA ARG A 324 -14.95 -15.13 30.74
C ARG A 324 -14.50 -13.69 30.45
N ALA A 325 -14.91 -13.11 29.32
CA ALA A 325 -14.63 -11.72 28.97
C ALA A 325 -15.53 -10.70 29.72
N LEU A 326 -16.53 -11.13 30.50
CA LEU A 326 -17.35 -10.26 31.38
C LEU A 326 -16.55 -9.60 32.51
N SER A 327 -15.33 -10.07 32.79
CA SER A 327 -14.44 -9.45 33.78
C SER A 327 -14.00 -8.02 33.39
N SER A 328 -14.31 -7.57 32.17
CA SER A 328 -14.03 -6.21 31.73
C SER A 328 -14.90 -5.17 32.46
N PRO A 329 -14.32 -4.07 32.98
CA PRO A 329 -15.06 -3.03 33.70
C PRO A 329 -15.97 -2.16 32.79
N ASN A 330 -15.99 -2.41 31.48
CA ASN A 330 -16.77 -1.63 30.53
C ASN A 330 -18.24 -2.10 30.47
N VAL A 331 -19.15 -1.23 30.88
CA VAL A 331 -20.60 -1.49 30.94
C VAL A 331 -21.21 -1.80 29.57
N ILE A 332 -20.76 -1.13 28.50
CA ILE A 332 -21.26 -1.35 27.13
C ILE A 332 -20.83 -2.75 26.64
N LEU A 333 -19.58 -3.11 26.94
CA LEU A 333 -19.06 -4.44 26.61
C LEU A 333 -19.83 -5.52 27.38
N GLY A 334 -20.03 -5.33 28.68
CA GLY A 334 -20.79 -6.26 29.53
C GLY A 334 -22.24 -6.43 29.06
N GLY A 335 -22.91 -5.33 28.69
CA GLY A 335 -24.27 -5.36 28.16
C GLY A 335 -24.39 -6.14 26.85
N ARG A 336 -23.51 -5.89 25.88
CA ARG A 336 -23.50 -6.65 24.60
C ARG A 336 -23.18 -8.13 24.82
N LEU A 337 -22.26 -8.43 25.74
CA LEU A 337 -21.83 -9.79 25.99
C LEU A 337 -22.91 -10.62 26.69
N LEU A 338 -23.68 -10.01 27.60
CA LEU A 338 -24.89 -10.59 28.18
C LEU A 338 -25.95 -10.89 27.12
N ILE A 339 -26.25 -9.94 26.21
CA ILE A 339 -27.18 -10.15 25.09
C ILE A 339 -26.72 -11.30 24.19
N LEU A 340 -25.41 -11.38 23.93
CA LEU A 340 -24.83 -12.43 23.11
C LEU A 340 -24.93 -13.81 23.76
N CYS A 341 -24.85 -13.90 25.10
CA CYS A 341 -24.90 -15.17 25.83
C CYS A 341 -26.33 -15.60 26.22
N LEU A 342 -27.31 -14.71 26.15
CA LEU A 342 -28.72 -15.05 26.25
C LEU A 342 -29.12 -15.86 25.00
N ILE A 343 -29.36 -17.15 25.19
CA ILE A 343 -29.77 -18.12 24.17
C ILE A 343 -31.26 -17.98 23.91
#